data_AF-C3YQX9-F1
#
_entry.id   AF-C3YQX9-F1
#
_cell.length_a   1.000
_cell.length_b   1.000
_cell.length_c   1.000
_cell.angle_alpha   90.00
_cell.angle_beta   90.00
_cell.angle_gamma   90.00
#
_symmetry.space_group_name_H-M   'P 1'
#
loop_
_entity.id
_entity.type
_entity.pdbx_description
1 polymer ?
#
loop_
_entity_poly.entity_id
_entity_poly.type
_entity_poly.pdbx_seq_one_letter_code
_entity_poly.pdbx_strand_id
1 'polypeptide(L)'
;LSDAQRAKIERNRQRALLLRQARLSSRPYADPSDRPRGQGKSSQGKLPGRVIDSGAGFLIEEDEEGEDPTADIKVVHRPGPILEPDRVACELCNSEISDSFLYNSFDVPVCDGCKDMEEKHKLITKTEAKQQFLLKDCDFDQRDPPLRCIIKKNPHNQRWGDMKLFLLYQVVKRAHEIWGDEDGLEQERERREENKRIKKQKKFDKDIKELRKAVRSSTWTKDTSSHQHEFGPESYDEESDMYSKKCVTCGFVQSYEKM
;
A
#
# COMPACT_ATOMS: atom_id res chain seq x y z
N LEU A 1 39.68 -3.28 -20.68
CA LEU A 1 38.39 -3.85 -21.10
C LEU A 1 38.67 -4.74 -22.30
N SER A 2 38.30 -6.02 -22.24
CA SER A 2 38.43 -6.92 -23.39
C SER A 2 37.45 -6.51 -24.50
N ASP A 3 37.74 -6.89 -25.75
CA ASP A 3 36.88 -6.56 -26.88
C ASP A 3 35.46 -7.14 -26.73
N ALA A 4 35.35 -8.32 -26.11
CA ALA A 4 34.07 -8.91 -25.73
C ALA A 4 33.27 -8.05 -24.73
N GLN A 5 33.96 -7.41 -23.76
CA GLN A 5 33.31 -6.50 -22.81
C GLN A 5 32.86 -5.21 -23.50
N ARG A 6 33.67 -4.65 -24.41
CA ARG A 6 33.30 -3.46 -25.21
C ARG A 6 32.08 -3.71 -26.08
N ALA A 7 32.02 -4.86 -26.76
CA ALA A 7 30.87 -5.26 -27.58
C ALA A 7 29.59 -5.44 -26.75
N LYS A 8 29.70 -5.97 -25.52
CA LYS A 8 28.56 -6.12 -24.59
C LYS A 8 28.05 -4.76 -24.10
N ILE A 9 28.95 -3.83 -23.78
CA ILE A 9 28.60 -2.47 -23.37
C ILE A 9 27.87 -1.75 -24.51
N GLU A 10 28.38 -1.85 -25.73
CA GLU A 10 27.78 -1.21 -26.91
C GLU A 10 26.39 -1.78 -27.23
N ARG A 11 26.23 -3.12 -27.14
CA ARG A 11 24.92 -3.77 -27.32
C ARG A 11 23.90 -3.34 -26.25
N ASN A 12 24.31 -3.23 -25.00
CA ASN A 12 23.45 -2.74 -23.92
C ASN A 12 23.08 -1.26 -24.10
N ARG A 13 24.03 -0.44 -24.57
CA ARG A 13 23.80 0.97 -24.89
C ARG A 13 22.79 1.13 -26.00
N GLN A 14 22.94 0.37 -27.09
CA GLN A 14 22.00 0.38 -28.22
C GLN A 14 20.60 -0.08 -27.79
N ARG A 15 20.50 -1.13 -26.96
CA ARG A 15 19.22 -1.59 -26.41
C ARG A 15 18.55 -0.54 -25.51
N ALA A 16 19.33 0.17 -24.68
CA ALA A 16 18.82 1.25 -23.84
C ALA A 16 18.33 2.46 -24.66
N LEU A 17 19.04 2.81 -25.74
CA LEU A 17 18.63 3.87 -26.66
C LEU A 17 17.34 3.50 -27.41
N LEU A 18 17.23 2.27 -27.90
CA LEU A 18 16.02 1.75 -28.53
C LEU A 18 14.83 1.76 -27.57
N LEU A 19 15.01 1.33 -26.31
CA LEU A 19 13.96 1.40 -25.29
C LEU A 19 13.56 2.85 -24.97
N ARG A 20 14.50 3.79 -24.96
CA ARG A 20 14.22 5.22 -24.75
C ARG A 20 13.46 5.82 -25.94
N GLN A 21 13.83 5.46 -27.17
CA GLN A 21 13.15 5.90 -28.38
C GLN A 21 11.75 5.28 -28.49
N ALA A 22 11.58 4.02 -28.10
CA ALA A 22 10.28 3.37 -27.99
C ALA A 22 9.38 4.09 -26.97
N ARG A 23 9.91 4.44 -25.79
CA ARG A 23 9.18 5.22 -24.77
C ARG A 23 8.82 6.65 -25.23
N LEU A 24 9.68 7.28 -26.04
CA LEU A 24 9.43 8.62 -26.59
C LEU A 24 8.43 8.60 -27.75
N SER A 25 8.45 7.55 -28.59
CA SER A 25 7.48 7.37 -29.67
C SER A 25 6.14 6.84 -29.18
N SER A 26 6.12 6.09 -28.07
CA SER A 26 4.90 5.67 -27.37
C SER A 26 4.32 6.74 -26.44
N ARG A 27 4.88 7.96 -26.41
CA ARG A 27 4.24 9.12 -25.79
C ARG A 27 3.26 9.71 -26.79
N PRO A 28 1.93 9.58 -26.59
CA PRO A 28 0.96 10.02 -27.59
C PRO A 28 0.83 11.55 -27.70
N TYR A 29 1.50 12.33 -26.83
CA TYR A 29 1.39 13.79 -26.81
C TYR A 29 2.74 14.47 -26.47
N ALA A 30 3.14 15.43 -27.30
CA ALA A 30 4.15 16.45 -26.99
C ALA A 30 3.53 17.57 -26.13
N ASP A 31 4.36 18.23 -25.31
CA ASP A 31 3.98 19.33 -24.44
C ASP A 31 3.28 20.46 -25.24
N PRO A 32 2.14 21.01 -24.77
CA PRO A 32 1.41 22.06 -25.49
C PRO A 32 2.20 23.35 -25.70
N SER A 33 3.34 23.53 -25.03
CA SER A 33 4.26 24.65 -25.24
C SER A 33 5.03 24.63 -26.58
N ASP A 34 5.04 23.49 -27.31
CA ASP A 34 5.83 23.29 -28.54
C ASP A 34 5.03 23.32 -29.85
N ARG A 35 3.75 23.75 -29.87
CA ARG A 35 2.96 23.77 -31.12
C ARG A 35 3.19 25.05 -31.95
N PRO A 36 3.55 24.95 -33.25
CA PRO A 36 3.50 26.08 -34.16
C PRO A 36 2.05 26.50 -34.40
N ARG A 37 1.80 27.80 -34.32
CA ARG A 37 0.47 28.39 -34.42
C ARG A 37 0.04 28.45 -35.89
N GLY A 38 -0.74 27.47 -36.36
CA GLY A 38 -1.33 27.53 -37.70
C GLY A 38 -2.13 26.30 -38.13
N GLN A 39 -3.36 26.56 -38.59
CA GLN A 39 -4.30 25.70 -39.34
C GLN A 39 -5.25 24.76 -38.56
N GLY A 40 -6.54 25.15 -38.59
CA GLY A 40 -7.52 24.45 -39.43
C GLY A 40 -8.15 23.16 -38.91
N LYS A 41 -9.43 23.24 -38.53
CA LYS A 41 -10.36 22.13 -38.23
C LYS A 41 -10.38 21.06 -39.34
N SER A 42 -10.36 19.78 -38.99
CA SER A 42 -11.25 18.75 -39.58
C SER A 42 -11.06 17.37 -38.92
N SER A 43 -12.11 16.56 -39.05
CA SER A 43 -12.26 15.12 -38.73
C SER A 43 -12.60 14.74 -37.28
N GLN A 44 -13.87 14.35 -37.14
CA GLN A 44 -14.37 13.45 -36.10
C GLN A 44 -13.53 12.17 -36.10
N GLY A 45 -12.82 11.94 -35.01
CA GLY A 45 -12.26 10.65 -34.64
C GLY A 45 -12.13 10.66 -33.12
N LYS A 46 -12.87 9.78 -32.43
CA LYS A 46 -12.72 9.59 -30.97
C LYS A 46 -11.25 9.30 -30.68
N LEU A 47 -10.58 10.21 -29.99
CA LEU A 47 -9.23 9.98 -29.48
C LEU A 47 -9.34 9.05 -28.27
N PRO A 48 -8.43 8.06 -28.11
CA PRO A 48 -8.38 7.27 -26.89
C PRO A 48 -7.96 8.16 -25.70
N GLY A 49 -8.61 7.94 -24.55
CA GLY A 49 -8.46 8.72 -23.31
C GLY A 49 -7.02 8.86 -22.82
N ARG A 50 -6.75 9.92 -22.06
CA ARG A 50 -5.42 10.25 -21.53
C ARG A 50 -5.05 9.23 -20.45
N VAL A 51 -4.02 8.42 -20.63
CA VAL A 51 -3.59 7.50 -19.56
C VAL A 51 -2.45 8.11 -18.75
N ILE A 52 -2.64 8.24 -17.42
CA ILE A 52 -1.63 8.77 -16.49
C ILE A 52 -0.87 7.61 -15.85
N ASP A 53 0.46 7.64 -15.97
CA ASP A 53 1.34 6.68 -15.30
C ASP A 53 1.61 7.13 -13.85
N SER A 54 1.12 6.33 -12.90
CA SER A 54 1.28 6.56 -11.46
C SER A 54 2.70 6.27 -10.94
N GLY A 55 3.61 5.77 -11.78
CA GLY A 55 4.98 5.44 -11.40
C GLY A 55 5.11 4.14 -10.59
N ALA A 56 4.00 3.43 -10.35
CA ALA A 56 3.94 2.16 -9.61
C ALA A 56 3.65 0.93 -10.51
N GLY A 57 3.75 1.08 -11.83
CA GLY A 57 3.54 -0.02 -12.79
C GLY A 57 2.07 -0.24 -13.21
N PHE A 58 1.16 0.63 -12.80
CA PHE A 58 -0.23 0.66 -13.29
C PHE A 58 -0.48 1.95 -14.08
N LEU A 59 -0.97 1.77 -15.30
CA LEU A 59 -1.49 2.84 -16.16
C LEU A 59 -2.95 3.09 -15.74
N ILE A 60 -3.24 4.31 -15.25
CA ILE A 60 -4.59 4.73 -14.89
C ILE A 60 -5.17 5.43 -16.11
N GLU A 61 -6.21 4.85 -16.70
CA GLU A 61 -6.94 5.48 -17.80
C GLU A 61 -7.68 6.71 -17.22
N GLU A 62 -7.45 7.92 -17.76
CA GLU A 62 -8.42 9.00 -17.59
C GLU A 62 -9.61 8.60 -18.44
N ASP A 63 -10.60 8.00 -17.77
CA ASP A 63 -11.95 7.96 -18.28
C ASP A 63 -12.37 9.41 -18.54
N GLU A 64 -12.39 9.78 -19.83
CA GLU A 64 -13.17 10.90 -20.33
C GLU A 64 -14.68 10.58 -20.30
N GLU A 65 -15.08 9.50 -19.61
CA GLU A 65 -16.29 9.50 -18.80
C GLU A 65 -15.96 10.27 -17.52
N GLY A 66 -15.82 11.59 -17.71
CA GLY A 66 -16.54 12.43 -16.78
C GLY A 66 -17.95 11.89 -16.81
N GLU A 67 -18.34 11.15 -15.78
CA GLU A 67 -19.74 11.08 -15.36
C GLU A 67 -20.28 12.47 -15.64
N ASP A 68 -21.23 12.56 -16.58
CA ASP A 68 -21.91 13.81 -16.84
C ASP A 68 -22.16 14.46 -15.48
N PRO A 69 -22.00 15.78 -15.29
CA PRO A 69 -22.47 16.43 -14.06
C PRO A 69 -24.01 16.33 -13.88
N THR A 70 -24.67 15.45 -14.65
CA THR A 70 -26.06 15.03 -14.59
C THR A 70 -26.26 13.54 -14.29
N ALA A 71 -25.20 12.72 -14.24
CA ALA A 71 -25.25 11.34 -13.76
C ALA A 71 -25.11 11.35 -12.23
N ASP A 72 -26.21 11.04 -11.55
CA ASP A 72 -26.36 11.03 -10.10
C ASP A 72 -26.08 12.37 -9.41
N ILE A 73 -26.84 13.42 -9.78
CA ILE A 73 -27.38 14.25 -8.70
C ILE A 73 -28.22 13.30 -7.86
N LYS A 74 -27.62 12.68 -6.84
CA LYS A 74 -28.36 12.14 -5.72
C LYS A 74 -29.10 13.33 -5.16
N VAL A 75 -30.34 13.51 -5.64
CA VAL A 75 -31.32 14.35 -5.00
C VAL A 75 -31.44 13.74 -3.63
N VAL A 76 -30.68 14.29 -2.67
CA VAL A 76 -30.89 14.00 -1.26
C VAL A 76 -32.26 14.58 -0.99
N HIS A 77 -33.29 13.75 -1.17
CA HIS A 77 -34.62 14.07 -0.71
C HIS A 77 -34.46 14.36 0.78
N ARG A 78 -34.52 15.64 1.12
CA ARG A 78 -34.69 16.04 2.52
C ARG A 78 -35.95 15.29 2.98
N PRO A 79 -35.87 14.53 4.10
CA PRO A 79 -37.05 13.85 4.60
C PRO A 79 -38.18 14.89 4.72
N GLY A 80 -39.39 14.50 4.32
CA GLY A 80 -40.54 15.39 4.37
C GLY A 80 -40.75 15.92 5.79
N PRO A 81 -41.39 17.10 5.95
CA PRO A 81 -41.70 17.65 7.26
C PRO A 81 -42.41 16.60 8.12
N ILE A 82 -41.95 16.44 9.36
CA ILE A 82 -42.52 15.50 10.33
C ILE A 82 -44.00 15.88 10.53
N LEU A 83 -44.91 14.97 10.17
CA LEU A 83 -46.35 15.13 10.40
C LEU A 83 -46.63 15.07 11.91
N GLU A 84 -47.67 15.76 12.35
CA GLU A 84 -47.83 16.37 13.67
C GLU A 84 -47.87 15.48 14.95
N PRO A 85 -47.84 14.12 14.98
CA PRO A 85 -47.71 13.39 16.25
C PRO A 85 -46.28 13.20 16.80
N ASP A 86 -45.22 13.34 15.98
CA ASP A 86 -43.84 12.94 16.34
C ASP A 86 -42.84 14.11 16.45
N ARG A 87 -43.28 15.30 16.87
CA ARG A 87 -42.35 16.43 17.10
C ARG A 87 -41.48 16.12 18.31
N VAL A 88 -40.17 15.96 18.08
CA VAL A 88 -39.20 15.65 19.13
C VAL A 88 -38.79 16.93 19.84
N ALA A 89 -38.86 16.96 21.16
CA ALA A 89 -38.39 18.09 21.96
C ALA A 89 -36.86 18.05 22.09
N CYS A 90 -36.23 19.23 22.06
CA CYS A 90 -34.79 19.36 22.27
C CYS A 90 -34.39 18.97 23.69
N GLU A 91 -33.40 18.09 23.87
CA GLU A 91 -32.92 17.64 25.19
C GLU A 91 -32.40 18.78 26.09
N LEU A 92 -31.93 19.88 25.50
CA LEU A 92 -31.33 21.00 26.23
C LEU A 92 -32.30 22.14 26.57
N CYS A 93 -33.23 22.48 25.68
CA CYS A 93 -34.13 23.62 25.85
C CYS A 93 -35.62 23.27 25.80
N ASN A 94 -35.96 22.00 25.59
CA ASN A 94 -37.33 21.47 25.44
C ASN A 94 -38.19 22.13 24.35
N SER A 95 -37.60 22.94 23.47
CA SER A 95 -38.30 23.47 22.29
C SER A 95 -38.59 22.36 21.28
N GLU A 96 -39.73 22.44 20.61
CA GLU A 96 -40.10 21.52 19.52
C GLU A 96 -39.09 21.62 18.36
N ILE A 97 -38.44 20.51 18.03
CA ILE A 97 -37.54 20.41 16.88
C ILE A 97 -38.37 20.00 15.66
N SER A 98 -38.46 20.88 14.67
CA SER A 98 -39.03 20.55 13.35
C SER A 98 -37.97 20.07 12.38
N ASP A 99 -36.86 20.80 12.28
CA ASP A 99 -35.71 20.49 11.43
C ASP A 99 -34.45 20.92 12.19
N SER A 100 -33.52 19.99 12.42
CA SER A 100 -32.21 20.30 12.99
C SER A 100 -31.13 19.47 12.32
N PHE A 101 -29.95 20.08 12.17
CA PHE A 101 -28.78 19.44 11.62
C PHE A 101 -28.40 18.14 12.36
N LEU A 102 -28.40 18.17 13.69
CA LEU A 102 -27.97 17.02 14.51
C LEU A 102 -29.01 15.89 14.48
N TYR A 103 -30.29 16.25 14.49
CA TYR A 103 -31.37 15.27 14.40
C TYR A 103 -31.37 14.57 13.04
N ASN A 104 -31.33 15.32 11.93
CA ASN A 104 -31.36 14.73 10.60
C ASN A 104 -30.11 13.91 10.26
N SER A 105 -28.94 14.34 10.76
CA SER A 105 -27.66 13.71 10.40
C SER A 105 -27.29 12.54 11.31
N PHE A 106 -27.65 12.62 12.60
CA PHE A 106 -27.15 11.71 13.65
C PHE A 106 -28.25 11.13 14.56
N ASP A 107 -29.52 11.43 14.31
CA ASP A 107 -30.68 11.10 15.17
C ASP A 107 -30.55 11.64 16.60
N VAL A 108 -29.92 12.81 16.76
CA VAL A 108 -29.70 13.44 18.07
C VAL A 108 -30.69 14.58 18.27
N PRO A 109 -31.58 14.51 19.27
CA PRO A 109 -32.66 15.49 19.48
C PRO A 109 -32.14 16.77 20.16
N VAL A 110 -31.30 17.52 19.44
CA VAL A 110 -30.76 18.81 19.87
C VAL A 110 -31.05 19.85 18.79
N CYS A 111 -31.65 20.98 19.15
CA CYS A 111 -31.94 22.05 18.21
C CYS A 111 -30.68 22.81 17.78
N ASP A 112 -30.73 23.50 16.64
CA ASP A 112 -29.58 24.22 16.10
C ASP A 112 -29.11 25.39 16.99
N GLY A 113 -29.99 25.92 17.86
CA GLY A 113 -29.63 26.95 18.84
C GLY A 113 -28.85 26.42 20.05
N CYS A 114 -29.01 25.13 20.39
CA CYS A 114 -28.30 24.47 21.48
C CYS A 114 -27.14 23.59 20.99
N LYS A 115 -26.94 23.52 19.66
CA LYS A 115 -25.84 22.80 19.03
C LYS A 115 -24.52 23.49 19.36
N ASP A 116 -23.73 22.81 20.17
CA ASP A 116 -22.36 23.17 20.47
C ASP A 116 -21.37 22.28 19.70
N MET A 117 -20.70 22.84 18.69
CA MET A 117 -19.73 22.14 17.84
C MET A 117 -18.31 22.10 18.41
N GLU A 118 -18.05 22.83 19.50
CA GLU A 118 -16.71 22.97 20.07
C GLU A 118 -16.44 21.88 21.10
N GLU A 119 -17.37 21.67 22.04
CA GLU A 119 -17.24 20.61 23.04
C GLU A 119 -18.13 19.41 22.73
N LYS A 120 -19.45 19.53 22.93
CA LYS A 120 -20.34 18.36 23.04
C LYS A 120 -20.62 17.65 21.71
N HIS A 121 -20.85 18.41 20.65
CA HIS A 121 -21.24 17.90 19.33
C HIS A 121 -20.10 18.01 18.31
N LYS A 122 -18.86 17.94 18.80
CA LYS A 122 -17.67 17.92 17.95
C LYS A 122 -17.72 16.73 16.99
N LEU A 123 -17.33 16.97 15.74
CA LEU A 123 -17.23 15.93 14.72
C LEU A 123 -15.80 15.40 14.64
N ILE A 124 -15.68 14.10 14.42
CA ILE A 124 -14.41 13.38 14.27
C ILE A 124 -14.41 12.56 12.98
N THR A 125 -13.26 12.44 12.32
CA THR A 125 -13.14 11.64 11.09
C THR A 125 -13.12 10.14 11.40
N LYS A 126 -13.62 9.28 10.50
CA LYS A 126 -13.55 7.80 10.66
C LYS A 126 -12.13 7.32 10.98
N THR A 127 -11.13 7.89 10.31
CA THR A 127 -9.72 7.55 10.50
C THR A 127 -9.21 7.94 11.88
N GLU A 128 -9.55 9.13 12.35
CA GLU A 128 -9.14 9.62 13.67
C GLU A 128 -9.84 8.81 14.78
N ALA A 129 -11.14 8.54 14.62
CA ALA A 129 -11.90 7.71 15.56
C ALA A 129 -11.31 6.29 15.71
N LYS A 130 -10.94 5.64 14.59
CA LYS A 130 -10.28 4.32 14.62
C LYS A 130 -8.91 4.35 15.30
N GLN A 131 -8.16 5.43 15.15
CA GLN A 131 -6.82 5.56 15.73
C GLN A 131 -6.88 5.88 17.22
N GLN A 132 -7.69 6.86 17.64
CA GLN A 132 -7.80 7.30 19.02
C GLN A 132 -8.53 6.27 19.89
N PHE A 133 -9.69 5.77 19.43
CA PHE A 133 -10.54 4.85 20.19
C PHE A 133 -10.33 3.37 19.85
N LEU A 134 -9.32 3.06 19.03
CA LEU A 134 -8.92 1.70 18.65
C LEU A 134 -10.05 0.84 18.03
N LEU A 135 -11.06 1.49 17.46
CA LEU A 135 -12.24 0.89 16.85
C LEU A 135 -11.95 0.24 15.49
N LYS A 136 -12.74 -0.77 15.13
CA LYS A 136 -12.73 -1.45 13.83
C LYS A 136 -13.89 -0.96 12.96
N ASP A 137 -13.86 -1.27 11.66
CA ASP A 137 -14.93 -0.83 10.74
C ASP A 137 -16.30 -1.44 11.07
N CYS A 138 -16.33 -2.69 11.57
CA CYS A 138 -17.57 -3.34 12.03
C CYS A 138 -18.22 -2.58 13.20
N ASP A 139 -17.43 -1.87 14.00
CA ASP A 139 -17.93 -1.14 15.16
C ASP A 139 -18.69 0.13 14.78
N PHE A 140 -18.55 0.61 13.53
CA PHE A 140 -19.34 1.73 13.00
C PHE A 140 -20.58 1.23 12.25
N ASP A 141 -20.40 0.25 11.37
CA ASP A 141 -21.39 -0.08 10.34
C ASP A 141 -22.30 -1.27 10.72
N GLN A 142 -21.86 -2.20 11.59
CA GLN A 142 -22.59 -3.46 11.87
C GLN A 142 -23.19 -3.54 13.27
N ARG A 143 -22.55 -2.93 14.28
CA ARG A 143 -23.05 -2.96 15.66
C ARG A 143 -24.32 -2.13 15.79
N ASP A 144 -25.33 -2.70 16.44
CA ASP A 144 -26.62 -2.07 16.69
C ASP A 144 -26.55 -1.13 17.91
N PRO A 145 -26.99 0.15 17.81
CA PRO A 145 -27.41 0.87 16.61
C PRO A 145 -26.22 1.30 15.73
N PRO A 146 -26.33 1.24 14.40
CA PRO A 146 -25.27 1.67 13.50
C PRO A 146 -25.02 3.18 13.64
N LEU A 147 -23.76 3.59 13.65
CA LEU A 147 -23.40 4.99 13.82
C LEU A 147 -23.66 5.74 12.50
N ARG A 148 -24.50 6.76 12.55
CA ARG A 148 -24.72 7.65 11.41
C ARG A 148 -23.50 8.54 11.17
N CYS A 149 -23.27 8.90 9.91
CA CYS A 149 -22.16 9.74 9.52
C CYS A 149 -22.53 10.74 8.42
N ILE A 150 -21.79 11.84 8.40
CA ILE A 150 -21.85 12.82 7.32
C ILE A 150 -20.70 12.55 6.37
N ILE A 151 -21.02 12.46 5.07
CA ILE A 151 -20.05 12.29 4.00
C ILE A 151 -19.66 13.68 3.49
N LYS A 152 -18.37 14.01 3.55
CA LYS A 152 -17.79 15.24 2.97
C LYS A 152 -16.63 14.88 2.06
N LYS A 153 -16.40 15.72 1.05
CA LYS A 153 -15.22 15.56 0.19
C LYS A 153 -13.94 15.85 0.98
N ASN A 154 -12.84 15.18 0.60
CA ASN A 154 -11.59 15.29 1.33
C ASN A 154 -10.95 16.69 1.11
N PRO A 155 -10.66 17.46 2.17
CA PRO A 155 -10.14 18.82 2.04
C PRO A 155 -8.74 18.90 1.41
N HIS A 156 -7.94 17.83 1.50
CA HIS A 156 -6.62 17.80 0.90
C HIS A 156 -6.65 17.54 -0.60
N ASN A 157 -7.58 16.69 -1.07
CA ASN A 157 -7.76 16.43 -2.49
C ASN A 157 -9.16 15.90 -2.76
N GLN A 158 -9.92 16.65 -3.55
CA GLN A 158 -11.29 16.29 -3.94
C GLN A 158 -11.39 14.97 -4.72
N ARG A 159 -10.31 14.55 -5.39
CA ARG A 159 -10.25 13.27 -6.11
C ARG A 159 -10.03 12.07 -5.20
N TRP A 160 -9.59 12.29 -3.96
CA TRP A 160 -9.51 11.21 -2.98
C TRP A 160 -10.90 10.82 -2.51
N GLY A 161 -11.00 9.60 -1.95
CA GLY A 161 -12.27 9.10 -1.42
C GLY A 161 -12.88 10.04 -0.37
N ASP A 162 -14.20 10.01 -0.29
CA ASP A 162 -14.94 10.87 0.62
C ASP A 162 -14.62 10.58 2.09
N MET A 163 -14.53 11.65 2.87
CA MET A 163 -14.33 11.62 4.31
C MET A 163 -15.66 11.41 5.03
N LYS A 164 -15.71 10.43 5.92
CA LYS A 164 -16.85 10.21 6.83
C LYS A 164 -16.59 10.89 8.17
N LEU A 165 -17.55 11.70 8.60
CA LEU A 165 -17.55 12.40 9.89
C LEU A 165 -18.60 11.80 10.82
N PHE A 166 -18.17 11.50 12.04
CA PHE A 166 -18.99 10.95 13.12
C PHE A 166 -19.07 11.95 14.28
N LEU A 167 -20.08 11.79 15.12
CA LEU A 167 -20.23 12.60 16.32
C LEU A 167 -19.34 12.03 17.44
N LEU A 168 -18.48 12.87 18.02
CA LEU A 168 -17.45 12.43 18.95
C LEU A 168 -18.02 11.66 20.14
N TYR A 169 -19.08 12.17 20.77
CA TYR A 169 -19.66 11.50 21.94
C TYR A 169 -20.25 10.12 21.60
N GLN A 170 -20.82 9.94 20.40
CA GLN A 170 -21.37 8.64 19.97
C GLN A 170 -20.23 7.62 19.78
N VAL A 171 -19.10 8.09 19.25
CA VAL A 171 -17.89 7.28 19.09
C VAL A 171 -17.30 6.90 20.45
N VAL A 172 -17.22 7.86 21.39
CA VAL A 172 -16.74 7.62 22.77
C VAL A 172 -17.63 6.59 23.46
N LYS A 173 -18.96 6.74 23.38
CA LYS A 173 -19.92 5.78 23.93
C LYS A 173 -19.70 4.37 23.34
N ARG A 174 -19.54 4.27 22.02
CA ARG A 174 -19.24 3.00 21.34
C ARG A 174 -17.90 2.41 21.76
N ALA A 175 -16.90 3.25 22.04
CA ALA A 175 -15.61 2.80 22.55
C ALA A 175 -15.74 2.20 23.95
N HIS A 176 -16.49 2.84 24.84
CA HIS A 176 -16.81 2.30 26.17
C HIS A 176 -17.61 1.00 26.07
N GLU A 177 -18.57 0.87 25.15
CA GLU A 177 -19.28 -0.41 24.94
C GLU A 177 -18.35 -1.59 24.57
N ILE A 178 -17.21 -1.32 23.94
CA ILE A 178 -16.26 -2.34 23.47
C ILE A 178 -15.15 -2.60 24.47
N TRP A 179 -14.61 -1.54 25.06
CA TRP A 179 -13.46 -1.59 25.96
C TRP A 179 -13.84 -1.53 27.44
N GLY A 180 -15.13 -1.35 27.75
CA GLY A 180 -15.66 -1.13 29.08
C GLY A 180 -15.58 0.34 29.47
N ASP A 181 -14.46 0.73 30.07
CA ASP A 181 -14.20 2.08 30.55
C ASP A 181 -13.01 2.71 29.82
N GLU A 182 -12.73 3.98 30.10
CA GLU A 182 -11.53 4.67 29.59
C GLU A 182 -10.25 3.92 29.98
N ASP A 183 -10.21 3.34 31.18
CA ASP A 183 -9.09 2.53 31.67
C ASP A 183 -8.82 1.31 30.78
N GLY A 184 -9.89 0.66 30.28
CA GLY A 184 -9.76 -0.49 29.39
C GLY A 184 -9.18 -0.10 28.02
N LEU A 185 -9.54 1.08 27.52
CA LEU A 185 -9.00 1.62 26.28
C LEU A 185 -7.51 1.95 26.42
N GLU A 186 -7.09 2.53 27.54
CA GLU A 186 -5.69 2.88 27.78
C GLU A 186 -4.83 1.63 28.00
N GLN A 187 -5.30 0.64 28.74
CA GLN A 187 -4.62 -0.66 28.89
C GLN A 187 -4.39 -1.33 27.52
N GLU A 188 -5.40 -1.31 26.65
CA GLU A 188 -5.27 -1.85 25.30
C GLU A 188 -4.26 -1.05 24.45
N ARG A 189 -4.20 0.27 24.63
CA ARG A 189 -3.22 1.14 23.96
C ARG A 189 -1.80 0.80 24.38
N GLU A 190 -1.53 0.73 25.68
CA GLU A 190 -0.23 0.31 26.22
C GLU A 190 0.17 -1.08 25.71
N ARG A 191 -0.77 -2.04 25.72
CA ARG A 191 -0.54 -3.39 25.17
C ARG A 191 -0.14 -3.35 23.70
N ARG A 192 -0.77 -2.51 22.88
CA ARG A 192 -0.41 -2.37 21.45
C ARG A 192 0.95 -1.71 21.27
N GLU A 193 1.32 -0.75 22.11
CA GLU A 193 2.62 -0.09 22.07
C GLU A 193 3.76 -1.01 22.49
N GLU A 194 3.57 -1.77 23.57
CA GLU A 194 4.53 -2.79 23.98
C GLU A 194 4.73 -3.83 22.86
N ASN A 195 3.65 -4.32 22.27
CA ASN A 195 3.74 -5.25 21.15
C ASN A 195 4.48 -4.66 19.93
N LYS A 196 4.29 -3.36 19.64
CA LYS A 196 5.06 -2.67 18.60
C LYS A 196 6.55 -2.60 18.96
N ARG A 197 6.89 -2.31 20.23
CA ARG A 197 8.27 -2.28 20.73
C ARG A 197 8.93 -3.66 20.61
N ILE A 198 8.26 -4.71 21.06
CA ILE A 198 8.74 -6.09 20.96
C ILE A 198 8.95 -6.49 19.49
N LYS A 199 8.01 -6.17 18.60
CA LYS A 199 8.15 -6.46 17.15
C LYS A 199 9.33 -5.72 16.53
N LYS A 200 9.57 -4.46 16.89
CA LYS A 200 10.74 -3.69 16.44
C LYS A 200 12.04 -4.31 16.92
N GLN A 201 12.12 -4.72 18.19
CA GLN A 201 13.29 -5.39 18.74
C GLN A 201 13.56 -6.72 18.04
N LYS A 202 12.54 -7.57 17.89
CA LYS A 202 12.66 -8.86 17.18
C LYS A 202 13.11 -8.68 15.73
N LYS A 203 12.61 -7.63 15.04
CA LYS A 203 13.04 -7.30 13.68
C LYS A 203 14.52 -6.92 13.67
N PHE A 204 14.95 -6.04 14.56
CA PHE A 204 16.34 -5.63 14.69
C PHE A 204 17.28 -6.81 14.99
N ASP A 205 16.91 -7.69 15.92
CA ASP A 205 17.70 -8.88 16.25
C ASP A 205 17.80 -9.85 15.07
N LYS A 206 16.71 -10.00 14.30
CA LYS A 206 16.70 -10.77 13.06
C LYS A 206 17.64 -10.15 12.02
N ASP A 207 17.59 -8.84 11.82
CA ASP A 207 18.42 -8.12 10.86
C ASP A 207 19.92 -8.26 11.24
N ILE A 208 20.28 -8.17 12.52
CA ILE A 208 21.65 -8.45 13.00
C ILE A 208 22.06 -9.90 12.73
N LYS A 209 21.17 -10.87 12.97
CA LYS A 209 21.47 -12.28 12.73
C LYS A 209 21.72 -12.55 11.25
N GLU A 210 20.92 -11.95 10.37
CA GLU A 210 21.10 -12.04 8.92
C GLU A 210 22.40 -11.38 8.47
N LEU A 211 22.72 -10.19 9.00
CA LEU A 211 24.00 -9.52 8.74
C LEU A 211 25.20 -10.38 9.16
N ARG A 212 25.17 -10.97 10.35
CA ARG A 212 26.22 -11.89 10.82
C ARG A 212 26.37 -13.11 9.92
N LYS A 213 25.26 -13.66 9.41
CA LYS A 213 25.27 -14.79 8.48
C LYS A 213 25.93 -14.39 7.15
N ALA A 214 25.58 -13.22 6.61
CA ALA A 214 26.14 -12.70 5.36
C ALA A 214 27.67 -12.51 5.46
N VAL A 215 28.14 -11.86 6.54
CA VAL A 215 29.58 -11.66 6.78
C VAL A 215 30.30 -13.00 6.94
N ARG A 216 29.73 -13.96 7.69
CA ARG A 216 30.34 -15.30 7.83
C ARG A 216 30.43 -16.04 6.49
N SER A 217 29.41 -15.95 5.64
CA SER A 217 29.45 -16.60 4.32
C SER A 217 30.44 -15.96 3.35
N SER A 218 30.69 -14.65 3.45
CA SER A 218 31.69 -13.99 2.60
C SER A 218 33.13 -14.34 2.98
N THR A 219 33.41 -14.56 4.27
CA THR A 219 34.76 -14.89 4.75
C THR A 219 35.04 -16.41 4.75
N TRP A 220 34.00 -17.24 4.75
CA TRP A 220 34.08 -18.70 4.86
C TRP A 220 33.54 -19.42 3.61
N THR A 221 34.01 -19.03 2.43
CA THR A 221 33.92 -19.92 1.27
C THR A 221 35.03 -20.95 1.40
N LYS A 222 34.71 -22.15 1.89
CA LYS A 222 35.61 -23.30 1.71
C LYS A 222 35.79 -23.49 0.22
N ASP A 223 37.04 -23.43 -0.23
CA ASP A 223 37.38 -23.73 -1.61
C ASP A 223 37.00 -25.20 -1.86
N THR A 224 35.87 -25.40 -2.54
CA THR A 224 35.34 -26.72 -2.91
C THR A 224 35.84 -27.12 -4.30
N SER A 225 36.91 -26.46 -4.76
CA SER A 225 37.66 -26.88 -5.94
C SER A 225 38.09 -28.33 -5.74
N SER A 226 37.39 -29.24 -6.42
CA SER A 226 37.77 -30.64 -6.49
C SER A 226 39.13 -30.69 -7.17
N HIS A 227 40.12 -31.22 -6.46
CA HIS A 227 41.46 -31.41 -7.00
C HIS A 227 41.36 -32.26 -8.29
N GLN A 228 41.71 -31.67 -9.44
CA GLN A 228 41.79 -32.39 -10.70
C GLN A 228 43.13 -33.13 -10.73
N HIS A 229 43.07 -34.47 -10.71
CA HIS A 229 44.28 -35.30 -10.67
C HIS A 229 45.01 -35.26 -12.02
N GLU A 230 46.26 -34.81 -12.01
CA GLU A 230 47.18 -34.94 -13.13
C GLU A 230 48.08 -36.16 -12.89
N PHE A 231 47.79 -37.26 -13.58
CA PHE A 231 48.53 -38.51 -13.45
C PHE A 231 49.84 -38.48 -14.24
N GLY A 232 50.93 -38.84 -13.57
CA GLY A 232 52.27 -38.97 -14.17
C GLY A 232 52.49 -40.29 -14.93
N PRO A 233 53.75 -40.63 -15.26
CA PRO A 233 54.07 -41.83 -16.03
C PRO A 233 53.62 -43.13 -15.33
N GLU A 234 53.19 -44.10 -16.13
CA GLU A 234 52.70 -45.40 -15.66
C GLU A 234 53.84 -46.32 -15.22
N SER A 235 53.65 -47.00 -14.09
CA SER A 235 54.53 -48.04 -13.56
C SER A 235 53.83 -49.38 -13.63
N TYR A 236 54.50 -50.39 -14.18
CA TYR A 236 54.02 -51.77 -14.26
C TYR A 236 54.61 -52.59 -13.11
N ASP A 237 53.79 -53.44 -12.50
CA ASP A 237 54.20 -54.34 -11.42
C ASP A 237 54.04 -55.80 -11.87
N GLU A 238 55.17 -56.50 -11.99
CA GLU A 238 55.27 -57.85 -12.57
C GLU A 238 54.66 -58.94 -11.68
N GLU A 239 54.56 -58.73 -10.36
CA GLU A 239 53.99 -59.73 -9.43
C GLU A 239 52.46 -59.77 -9.44
N SER A 240 51.82 -58.65 -9.79
CA SER A 240 50.37 -58.48 -9.70
C SER A 240 49.68 -58.27 -11.05
N ASP A 241 50.45 -58.17 -12.14
CA ASP A 241 49.96 -57.91 -13.51
C ASP A 241 49.07 -56.65 -13.60
N MET A 242 49.42 -55.62 -12.80
CA MET A 242 48.67 -54.36 -12.70
C MET A 242 49.51 -53.15 -13.13
N TYR A 243 48.88 -52.19 -13.80
CA TYR A 243 49.46 -50.89 -14.09
C TYR A 243 49.01 -49.88 -13.03
N SER A 244 49.93 -49.01 -12.58
CA SER A 244 49.62 -47.94 -11.63
C SER A 244 50.08 -46.57 -12.13
N LYS A 245 49.26 -45.55 -11.87
CA LYS A 245 49.53 -44.13 -12.17
C LYS A 245 49.39 -43.30 -10.90
N LYS A 246 50.40 -42.49 -10.60
CA LYS A 246 50.39 -41.58 -9.44
C LYS A 246 50.09 -40.14 -9.87
N CYS A 247 49.18 -39.48 -9.17
CA CYS A 247 48.92 -38.05 -9.33
C CYS A 247 50.14 -37.24 -8.84
N VAL A 248 50.67 -36.35 -9.66
CA VAL A 248 51.89 -35.57 -9.37
C VAL A 248 51.64 -34.56 -8.25
N THR A 249 50.43 -34.05 -8.14
CA THR A 249 50.06 -32.94 -7.27
C THR A 249 49.51 -33.36 -5.92
N CYS A 250 48.93 -34.56 -5.78
CA CYS A 250 48.37 -35.04 -4.51
C CYS A 250 48.82 -36.44 -4.08
N GLY A 251 49.62 -37.14 -4.89
CA GLY A 251 50.13 -38.47 -4.56
C GLY A 251 49.09 -39.61 -4.60
N PHE A 252 47.88 -39.36 -5.11
CA PHE A 252 46.86 -40.40 -5.28
C PHE A 252 47.30 -41.43 -6.32
N VAL A 253 47.21 -42.72 -6.01
CA VAL A 253 47.60 -43.82 -6.90
C VAL A 253 46.35 -44.48 -7.47
N GLN A 254 46.26 -44.55 -8.79
CA GLN A 254 45.23 -45.27 -9.52
C GLN A 254 45.84 -46.54 -10.13
N SER A 255 45.37 -47.72 -9.71
CA SER A 255 45.73 -49.01 -10.31
C SER A 255 44.64 -49.47 -11.29
N TYR A 256 45.05 -50.06 -12.42
CA TYR A 256 44.16 -50.61 -13.45
C TYR A 256 44.86 -51.74 -14.22
N GLU A 257 44.06 -52.60 -14.85
CA GLU A 257 44.50 -53.67 -15.74
C GLU A 257 44.41 -53.20 -17.20
N LYS A 258 45.38 -53.54 -18.04
CA LYS A 258 45.43 -53.12 -19.45
C LYS A 258 45.26 -54.37 -20.32
N MET A 259 44.10 -54.49 -20.97
CA MET A 259 43.79 -55.55 -21.96
C MET A 259 44.60 -55.39 -23.24
#